data_AF-A0A5P1FD85-F1
#
_entry.id   AF-A0A5P1FD85-F1
#
_cell.length_a   1.000
_cell.length_b   1.000
_cell.length_c   1.000
_cell.angle_alpha   90.00
_cell.angle_beta   90.00
_cell.angle_gamma   90.00
#
_symmetry.space_group_name_H-M   'P 1'
#
loop_
_entity.id
_entity.type
_entity.pdbx_description
1 polymer ?
#
loop_
_entity_poly.entity_id
_entity_poly.type
_entity_poly.pdbx_seq_one_letter_code
_entity_poly.pdbx_strand_id
1 'polypeptide(L)'
;MGVASLTLMLVWLLKFRGGISVNTDNIQRDFNGHPFFMLLGLIFLGGQAIMAYKTIPGSRRTQKFVHLFLHLMALGLGSLGLYAAFKFHKDTKLADMYSLHSWLGMGAFVLYGLQASHPIM
;
A
#
# COMPACT_ATOMS: atom_id res chain seq x y z
N MET A 1 17.43 -0.16 -3.08
CA MET A 1 16.52 -1.31 -2.96
C MET A 1 15.07 -0.99 -3.28
N GLY A 2 14.45 0.05 -2.69
CA GLY A 2 13.02 0.35 -2.93
C GLY A 2 12.61 0.52 -4.40
N VAL A 3 13.40 1.26 -5.21
CA VAL A 3 13.14 1.39 -6.65
C VAL A 3 13.20 0.04 -7.36
N ALA A 4 14.22 -0.78 -7.07
CA ALA A 4 14.34 -2.12 -7.63
C ALA A 4 13.14 -3.01 -7.28
N SER A 5 12.65 -2.98 -6.04
CA SER A 5 11.45 -3.70 -5.63
C SER A 5 10.20 -3.25 -6.40
N LEU A 6 10.02 -1.94 -6.60
CA LEU A 6 8.93 -1.40 -7.43
C LEU A 6 9.06 -1.83 -8.89
N THR A 7 10.27 -1.78 -9.46
CA THR A 7 10.52 -2.24 -10.83
C THR A 7 10.19 -3.73 -10.98
N LEU A 8 10.64 -4.57 -10.05
CA LEU A 8 10.36 -6.00 -10.09
C LEU A 8 8.86 -6.29 -9.95
N MET A 9 8.15 -5.55 -9.09
CA MET A 9 6.69 -5.63 -8.98
C MET A 9 6.01 -5.26 -10.31
N LEU A 10 6.41 -4.16 -10.95
CA LEU A 10 5.85 -3.77 -12.24
C LEU A 10 6.14 -4.80 -13.33
N VAL A 11 7.37 -5.33 -13.39
CA VAL A 11 7.73 -6.40 -14.33
C VAL A 11 6.88 -7.65 -14.09
N TRP A 12 6.72 -8.06 -12.82
CA TRP A 12 5.87 -9.19 -12.46
C TRP A 12 4.42 -8.98 -12.92
N LEU A 13 3.86 -7.80 -12.68
CA LEU A 13 2.47 -7.50 -13.01
C LEU A 13 2.24 -7.39 -14.53
N LEU A 14 3.07 -6.63 -15.23
CA LEU A 14 2.88 -6.35 -16.66
C LEU A 14 3.27 -7.54 -17.53
N LYS A 15 4.36 -8.25 -17.20
CA LYS A 15 4.88 -9.33 -18.04
C LYS A 15 4.30 -10.70 -17.70
N PHE A 16 4.03 -10.98 -16.42
CA PHE A 16 3.65 -12.32 -15.97
C PHE A 16 2.21 -12.43 -15.48
N ARG A 17 1.59 -11.33 -15.02
CA ARG A 17 0.19 -11.33 -14.50
C ARG A 17 -0.82 -10.65 -15.41
N GLY A 18 -0.40 -10.18 -16.58
CA GLY A 18 -1.28 -9.60 -17.59
C GLY A 18 -1.80 -8.19 -17.26
N GLY A 19 -1.15 -7.47 -16.34
CA GLY A 19 -1.43 -6.06 -16.02
C GLY A 19 -2.33 -5.82 -14.81
N ILE A 20 -2.56 -4.53 -14.51
CA ILE A 20 -3.46 -4.06 -13.45
C ILE A 20 -4.65 -3.39 -14.13
N SER A 21 -5.86 -3.66 -13.65
CA SER A 21 -7.04 -2.90 -14.04
C SER A 21 -8.08 -2.91 -12.92
N VAL A 22 -9.00 -1.96 -12.94
CA VAL A 22 -9.99 -1.75 -11.87
C VAL A 22 -11.41 -2.17 -12.32
N ASN A 23 -11.58 -2.45 -13.61
CA ASN A 23 -12.88 -2.77 -14.19
C ASN A 23 -12.70 -3.58 -15.49
N THR A 24 -12.44 -4.88 -15.36
CA THR A 24 -12.36 -5.78 -16.53
C THR A 24 -13.08 -7.08 -16.29
N ASP A 25 -13.43 -7.76 -17.37
CA ASP A 25 -13.96 -9.13 -17.32
C ASP A 25 -12.96 -10.13 -16.70
N ASN A 26 -11.66 -9.77 -16.65
CA ASN A 26 -10.63 -10.57 -16.01
C ASN A 26 -10.40 -10.14 -14.55
N ILE A 27 -11.13 -10.80 -13.66
CA ILE A 27 -11.12 -10.58 -12.21
C ILE A 27 -9.70 -10.69 -11.59
N GLN A 28 -8.77 -11.44 -12.20
CA GLN A 28 -7.38 -11.54 -11.70
C GLN A 28 -6.60 -10.22 -11.84
N ARG A 29 -6.95 -9.37 -12.81
CA ARG A 29 -6.31 -8.05 -13.00
C ARG A 29 -6.73 -7.05 -11.93
N ASP A 30 -7.92 -7.24 -11.36
CA ASP A 30 -8.40 -6.46 -10.22
C ASP A 30 -7.58 -6.83 -8.97
N PHE A 31 -7.32 -8.12 -8.75
CA PHE A 31 -6.47 -8.57 -7.64
C PHE A 31 -5.02 -8.09 -7.75
N ASN A 32 -4.47 -8.00 -8.96
CA ASN A 32 -3.11 -7.48 -9.18
C ASN A 32 -2.90 -6.06 -8.63
N GLY A 33 -3.97 -5.28 -8.46
CA GLY A 33 -3.92 -3.99 -7.77
C GLY A 33 -3.52 -4.12 -6.30
N HIS A 34 -3.95 -5.18 -5.61
CA HIS A 34 -3.65 -5.41 -4.20
C HIS A 34 -2.14 -5.42 -3.88
N PRO A 35 -1.32 -6.34 -4.43
CA PRO A 35 0.11 -6.37 -4.11
C PRO A 35 0.84 -5.12 -4.59
N PHE A 36 0.39 -4.49 -5.69
CA PHE A 36 0.97 -3.24 -6.17
C PHE A 36 0.79 -2.09 -5.17
N PHE A 37 -0.46 -1.82 -4.78
CA PHE A 37 -0.78 -0.72 -3.88
C PHE A 37 -0.24 -0.96 -2.46
N MET A 38 -0.18 -2.22 -2.01
CA MET A 38 0.46 -2.57 -0.73
C MET A 38 1.96 -2.30 -0.73
N LEU A 39 2.67 -2.66 -1.80
CA LEU A 39 4.11 -2.38 -1.93
C LEU A 39 4.38 -0.89 -2.07
N LEU A 40 3.64 -0.19 -2.93
CA LEU A 40 3.86 1.24 -3.16
C LEU A 40 3.49 2.06 -1.92
N GLY A 41 2.34 1.78 -1.30
CA GLY A 41 1.85 2.52 -0.14
C GLY A 41 2.62 2.19 1.13
N LEU A 42 2.34 1.03 1.74
CA LEU A 42 2.81 0.71 3.09
C LEU A 42 4.31 0.47 3.17
N ILE A 43 4.94 -0.06 2.11
CA ILE A 43 6.37 -0.38 2.11
C ILE A 43 7.20 0.79 1.57
N PHE A 44 6.98 1.21 0.33
CA PHE A 44 7.82 2.22 -0.31
C PHE A 44 7.57 3.62 0.27
N LEU A 45 6.35 4.16 0.17
CA LEU A 45 6.03 5.48 0.70
C LEU A 45 6.13 5.50 2.23
N GLY A 46 5.66 4.45 2.93
CA GLY A 46 5.83 4.32 4.37
C GLY A 46 7.30 4.36 4.81
N GLY A 47 8.19 3.69 4.09
CA GLY A 47 9.64 3.75 4.33
C GLY A 47 10.22 5.15 4.09
N GLN A 48 9.81 5.85 3.03
CA GLN A 48 10.23 7.24 2.79
C GLN A 48 9.71 8.19 3.88
N ALA A 49 8.48 7.98 4.36
CA ALA A 49 7.87 8.77 5.42
C ALA A 49 8.67 8.66 6.73
N ILE A 50 9.06 7.45 7.13
CA ILE A 50 9.89 7.19 8.31
C ILE A 50 11.25 7.92 8.21
N MET A 51 11.85 7.94 7.00
CA MET A 51 13.15 8.55 6.76
C MET A 51 13.11 10.07 6.54
N ALA A 52 11.92 10.68 6.42
CA ALA A 52 11.75 12.07 5.98
C ALA A 52 12.55 13.09 6.82
N TYR A 53 12.67 12.90 8.13
CA TYR A 53 13.48 13.78 9.00
C TYR A 53 14.98 13.74 8.73
N LYS A 54 15.46 12.69 8.07
CA LYS A 54 16.87 12.49 7.74
C LYS A 54 17.17 12.78 6.27
N THR A 55 16.20 12.58 5.38
CA THR A 55 16.40 12.67 3.92
C THR A 55 15.89 13.97 3.31
N ILE A 56 14.93 14.66 3.95
CA ILE A 56 14.38 15.91 3.44
C ILE A 56 15.17 17.09 4.02
N PRO A 57 15.87 17.87 3.18
CA PRO A 57 16.50 19.11 3.62
C PRO A 57 15.43 20.15 3.93
N GLY A 58 15.57 20.88 5.03
CA GLY A 58 14.67 21.96 5.39
C GLY A 58 14.40 22.06 6.90
N SER A 59 13.46 22.92 7.25
CA SER A 59 13.06 23.12 8.65
C SER A 59 12.36 21.88 9.23
N ARG A 60 12.37 21.74 10.57
CA ARG A 60 11.61 20.68 11.26
C ARG A 60 10.11 20.72 10.90
N ARG A 61 9.56 21.90 10.62
CA ARG A 61 8.17 22.07 10.15
C ARG A 61 7.95 21.45 8.78
N THR A 62 8.86 21.67 7.84
CA THR A 62 8.84 21.06 6.50
C THR A 62 8.95 19.54 6.58
N GLN A 63 9.89 19.04 7.38
CA GLN A 63 10.07 17.60 7.57
C GLN A 63 8.83 16.94 8.20
N LYS A 64 8.23 17.58 9.23
CA LYS A 64 6.95 17.14 9.83
C LYS A 64 5.84 17.06 8.79
N PHE A 65 5.71 18.08 7.95
CA PHE A 65 4.71 18.10 6.88
C PHE A 65 4.91 16.97 5.88
N VAL A 66 6.13 16.79 5.36
CA VAL A 66 6.43 15.73 4.37
C VAL A 66 6.24 14.34 4.99
N HIS A 67 6.69 14.14 6.22
CA HIS A 67 6.48 12.91 6.98
C HIS A 67 4.98 12.54 7.06
N LEU A 68 4.14 13.47 7.51
CA LEU A 68 2.70 13.26 7.63
C LEU A 68 2.05 13.03 6.25
N PHE A 69 2.39 13.85 5.27
CA PHE A 69 1.85 13.76 3.92
C PHE A 69 2.13 12.38 3.29
N LEU A 70 3.36 11.89 3.41
CA LEU A 70 3.73 10.57 2.88
C LEU A 70 3.01 9.43 3.62
N HIS A 71 2.83 9.51 4.94
CA HIS A 71 2.04 8.52 5.69
C HIS A 71 0.56 8.53 5.28
N LEU A 72 -0.04 9.70 5.01
CA LEU A 72 -1.41 9.81 4.52
C LEU A 72 -1.56 9.23 3.10
N MET A 73 -0.60 9.48 2.21
CA MET A 73 -0.57 8.85 0.89
C MET A 73 -0.45 7.32 1.00
N ALA A 74 0.41 6.83 1.91
CA ALA A 74 0.57 5.41 2.15
C ALA A 74 -0.74 4.76 2.64
N LEU A 75 -1.48 5.41 3.54
CA LEU A 75 -2.80 4.96 3.97
C LEU A 75 -3.82 4.96 2.83
N GLY A 76 -3.85 6.01 2.01
CA GLY A 76 -4.75 6.08 0.85
C GLY A 76 -4.50 4.94 -0.14
N LEU A 77 -3.24 4.69 -0.48
CA LEU A 77 -2.87 3.56 -1.35
C LEU A 77 -3.15 2.20 -0.68
N GLY A 78 -2.86 2.04 0.62
CA GLY A 78 -3.19 0.83 1.36
C GLY A 78 -4.69 0.52 1.34
N SER A 79 -5.55 1.53 1.49
CA SER A 79 -7.01 1.39 1.35
C SER A 79 -7.41 0.90 -0.05
N LEU A 80 -6.79 1.42 -1.12
CA LEU A 80 -7.02 0.94 -2.48
C LEU A 80 -6.57 -0.51 -2.66
N GLY A 81 -5.45 -0.90 -2.05
CA GLY A 81 -4.97 -2.27 -2.03
C GLY A 81 -5.93 -3.22 -1.32
N LEU A 82 -6.47 -2.84 -0.16
CA LEU A 82 -7.49 -3.62 0.53
C LEU A 82 -8.77 -3.72 -0.30
N TYR A 83 -9.24 -2.60 -0.85
CA TYR A 83 -10.42 -2.57 -1.73
C TYR A 83 -10.28 -3.56 -2.89
N ALA A 84 -9.12 -3.59 -3.55
CA ALA A 84 -8.85 -4.54 -4.63
C ALA A 84 -8.96 -6.01 -4.19
N ALA A 85 -8.45 -6.36 -2.99
CA ALA A 85 -8.57 -7.72 -2.46
C ALA A 85 -10.01 -8.10 -2.09
N PHE A 86 -10.74 -7.22 -1.39
CA PHE A 86 -12.13 -7.47 -1.02
C PHE A 86 -13.05 -7.54 -2.25
N LYS A 87 -12.81 -6.68 -3.26
CA LYS A 87 -13.52 -6.75 -4.54
C LYS A 87 -13.26 -8.08 -5.23
N PHE A 88 -12.01 -8.53 -5.29
CA PHE A 88 -11.66 -9.83 -5.86
C PHE A 88 -12.38 -11.00 -5.16
N HIS A 89 -12.39 -11.04 -3.82
CA HIS A 89 -13.11 -12.08 -3.08
C HIS A 89 -14.61 -12.03 -3.35
N LYS A 90 -15.21 -10.83 -3.37
CA LYS A 90 -16.63 -10.64 -3.69
C LYS A 90 -16.98 -11.17 -5.08
N ASP A 91 -16.18 -10.80 -6.08
CA ASP A 91 -16.43 -11.15 -7.48
C ASP A 91 -16.17 -12.66 -7.75
N THR A 92 -15.32 -13.30 -6.93
CA THR A 92 -15.03 -14.75 -7.01
C THR A 92 -15.82 -15.61 -6.01
N LYS A 93 -16.67 -15.01 -5.18
CA LYS A 93 -17.43 -15.66 -4.08
C LYS A 93 -16.54 -16.39 -3.07
N LEU A 94 -15.33 -15.90 -2.85
CA LEU A 94 -14.44 -16.38 -1.79
C LEU A 94 -14.83 -15.74 -0.46
N ALA A 95 -14.61 -16.47 0.64
CA ALA A 95 -14.77 -15.91 1.97
C ALA A 95 -13.68 -14.86 2.24
N ASP A 96 -14.05 -13.79 2.94
CA ASP A 96 -13.09 -12.79 3.41
C ASP A 96 -12.37 -13.24 4.69
N MET A 97 -11.19 -12.67 4.92
CA MET A 97 -10.45 -12.76 6.20
C MET A 97 -10.24 -14.19 6.75
N TYR A 98 -10.08 -15.20 5.91
CA TYR A 98 -9.86 -16.59 6.35
C TYR A 98 -8.38 -16.97 6.51
N SER A 99 -7.46 -16.19 5.92
CA SER A 99 -6.03 -16.52 5.92
C SER A 99 -5.26 -15.78 7.01
N LEU A 100 -4.19 -16.40 7.53
CA LEU A 100 -3.28 -15.74 8.48
C LEU A 100 -2.72 -14.42 7.90
N HIS A 101 -2.40 -14.39 6.60
CA HIS A 101 -1.95 -13.20 5.91
C HIS A 101 -2.96 -12.05 6.02
N SER A 102 -4.26 -12.34 5.83
CA SER A 102 -5.31 -11.33 5.94
C SER A 102 -5.47 -10.77 7.35
N TRP A 103 -5.30 -11.59 8.38
CA TRP A 103 -5.36 -11.14 9.78
C TRP A 103 -4.17 -10.22 10.11
N LEU A 104 -2.96 -10.64 9.75
CA LEU A 104 -1.76 -9.84 9.96
C LEU A 104 -1.79 -8.53 9.13
N GLY A 105 -2.26 -8.61 7.89
CA GLY A 105 -2.40 -7.46 7.00
C GLY A 105 -3.39 -6.43 7.53
N MET A 106 -4.57 -6.87 7.97
CA MET A 106 -5.57 -5.97 8.57
C MET A 106 -5.08 -5.37 9.88
N GLY A 107 -4.48 -6.20 10.76
CA GLY A 107 -3.89 -5.71 12.01
C GLY A 107 -2.81 -4.66 11.79
N ALA A 108 -1.89 -4.91 10.85
CA ALA A 108 -0.84 -3.96 10.48
C ALA A 108 -1.42 -2.66 9.90
N PHE A 109 -2.44 -2.74 9.03
CA PHE A 109 -3.08 -1.56 8.45
C PHE A 109 -3.79 -0.70 9.50
N VAL A 110 -4.53 -1.32 10.43
CA VAL A 110 -5.18 -0.61 11.54
C VAL A 110 -4.15 0.06 12.46
N LEU A 111 -3.10 -0.67 12.86
CA LEU A 111 -2.03 -0.11 13.69
C LEU A 111 -1.29 1.04 12.99
N TYR A 112 -1.06 0.93 11.68
CA TYR A 112 -0.47 2.00 10.88
C TYR A 112 -1.36 3.25 10.85
N GLY A 113 -2.68 3.08 10.72
CA GLY A 113 -3.66 4.18 10.79
C GLY A 113 -3.66 4.87 12.16
N LEU A 114 -3.64 4.10 13.25
CA LEU A 114 -3.53 4.62 14.61
C LEU A 114 -2.20 5.35 14.85
N GLN A 115 -1.10 4.83 14.30
CA GLN A 115 0.20 5.48 14.39
C GLN A 115 0.22 6.83 13.65
N ALA A 116 -0.41 6.89 12.47
CA ALA A 116 -0.46 8.11 11.66
C ALA A 116 -1.37 9.20 12.27
N SER A 117 -2.35 8.83 13.10
CA SER A 117 -3.23 9.78 13.79
C SER A 117 -2.62 10.33 15.08
N HIS A 118 -1.56 9.71 15.60
CA HIS A 118 -0.89 10.20 16.80
C HIS A 118 0.07 11.35 16.46
N PRO A 119 -0.14 12.57 17.01
CA PRO A 119 0.78 13.67 16.78
C PRO A 119 2.14 13.36 17.42
N ILE A 120 3.20 13.33 16.62
CA ILE A 120 4.58 13.30 17.11
C ILE A 120 4.89 14.73 17.60
N MET A 121 4.83 14.95 18.92
CA MET A 121 5.24 16.19 19.58
C MET A 121 6.72 16.52 19.27
#